data_AF-X1V114-F1
#
_entry.id   AF-X1V114-F1
#
_cell.length_a   1.000
_cell.length_b   1.000
_cell.length_c   1.000
_cell.angle_alpha   90.00
_cell.angle_beta   90.00
_cell.angle_gamma   90.00
#
_symmetry.space_group_name_H-M   'P 1'
#
loop_
_entity.id
_entity.type
_entity.pdbx_description
1 polymer ?
#
loop_
_entity_poly.entity_id
_entity_poly.type
_entity_poly.pdbx_seq_one_letter_code
_entity_poly.pdbx_strand_id
1 'polypeptide(L)' 'MARINKIKLKTLKQTRNFYLWELKRGESLTEGEKSKYLLALKTIDRIIKEKEELGERGKHNKAIFRRSY' A
#
# COMPACT_ATOMS: atom_id res chain seq x y z
N MET A 1 9.05 2.05 -16.31
CA MET A 1 7.93 1.62 -15.42
C MET A 1 7.96 2.19 -13.99
N ALA A 2 9.09 2.67 -13.45
CA ALA A 2 9.19 3.09 -12.04
C ALA A 2 8.31 4.30 -11.63
N ARG A 3 8.03 5.26 -12.52
CA ARG A 3 7.15 6.43 -12.23
C ARG A 3 5.70 6.03 -11.99
N ILE A 4 5.17 5.07 -12.74
CA ILE A 4 3.78 4.62 -12.63
C ILE A 4 3.54 3.96 -11.27
N ASN A 5 4.49 3.17 -10.78
CA ASN A 5 4.41 2.59 -9.43
C ASN A 5 4.39 3.67 -8.34
N LYS A 6 5.16 4.75 -8.51
CA LYS A 6 5.22 5.85 -7.52
C LYS A 6 3.91 6.64 -7.45
N ILE A 7 3.29 6.90 -8.60
CA ILE A 7 1.98 7.59 -8.68
C ILE A 7 0.90 6.71 -8.05
N LYS A 8 0.82 5.41 -8.43
CA LYS A 8 -0.15 4.46 -7.87
C LYS A 8 -0.02 4.29 -6.35
N LEU A 9 1.20 4.30 -5.82
CA LEU A 9 1.44 4.14 -4.38
C LEU A 9 1.02 5.38 -3.59
N LYS A 10 1.17 6.58 -4.18
CA LYS A 10 0.66 7.83 -3.60
C LYS A 10 -0.87 7.81 -3.53
N THR A 11 -1.54 7.36 -4.59
CA THR A 11 -3.00 7.23 -4.64
C THR A 11 -3.50 6.23 -3.59
N LEU A 12 -2.87 5.07 -3.45
CA LEU A 12 -3.19 4.07 -2.41
C LEU A 12 -3.06 4.65 -0.99
N LYS A 13 -2.02 5.45 -0.72
CA LYS A 13 -1.87 6.14 0.58
C LYS A 13 -2.98 7.16 0.82
N GLN A 14 -3.40 7.91 -0.20
CA GLN A 14 -4.54 8.84 -0.08
C GLN A 14 -5.85 8.10 0.18
N THR A 15 -6.12 7.01 -0.54
CA THR A 15 -7.31 6.16 -0.33
C THR A 15 -7.32 5.55 1.08
N ARG A 16 -6.17 5.08 1.57
CA ARG A 16 -6.04 4.61 2.97
C ARG A 16 -6.43 5.70 3.96
N ASN A 17 -5.95 6.93 3.75
CA ASN A 17 -6.23 8.04 4.66
C ASN A 17 -7.69 8.47 4.61
N PHE A 18 -8.33 8.40 3.45
CA PHE A 18 -9.76 8.63 3.28
C PHE A 18 -10.59 7.63 4.11
N TYR A 19 -10.31 6.33 3.98
CA TYR A 19 -11.00 5.30 4.77
C TYR A 19 -10.77 5.44 6.28
N LEU A 20 -9.57 5.85 6.69
CA LEU A 20 -9.25 6.14 8.10
C LEU A 20 -10.05 7.33 8.64
N TRP A 21 -10.23 8.36 7.82
CA TRP A 21 -11.02 9.54 8.15
C TRP A 21 -12.52 9.22 8.24
N GLU A 22 -13.04 8.40 7.32
CA GLU A 22 -14.42 7.88 7.42
C GLU A 22 -14.64 7.05 8.69
N LEU A 23 -13.70 6.16 9.03
CA LEU A 23 -13.74 5.39 10.28
C LEU A 23 -13.76 6.29 11.52
N LYS A 24 -12.96 7.39 11.51
CA LYS A 24 -12.96 8.39 12.60
C LYS A 24 -14.24 9.22 12.66
N ARG A 25 -14.86 9.53 11.51
CA ARG A 25 -16.16 10.21 11.44
C ARG A 25 -17.34 9.29 11.75
N GLY A 26 -17.13 7.97 11.68
CA GLY A 26 -18.13 6.94 11.85
C GLY A 26 -18.64 6.73 13.27
N GLU A 27 -19.00 7.80 13.98
CA GLU A 27 -19.87 7.70 15.16
C GLU A 27 -21.21 7.02 14.81
N SER A 28 -21.61 7.02 13.53
CA SER A 28 -22.81 6.35 13.01
C SER A 28 -22.54 5.02 12.27
N LEU A 29 -21.29 4.55 12.15
CA LEU A 29 -20.99 3.30 11.45
C LEU A 29 -21.27 2.10 12.34
N THR A 30 -22.07 1.16 11.82
CA THR A 30 -22.38 -0.10 12.50
C THR A 30 -21.12 -0.96 12.64
N GLU A 31 -21.04 -1.81 13.66
CA GLU A 31 -19.87 -2.66 13.92
C GLU A 31 -19.48 -3.54 12.71
N GLY A 32 -20.48 -4.03 11.96
CA GLY A 32 -20.26 -4.77 10.72
C GLY A 32 -19.66 -3.95 9.58
N GLU A 33 -19.96 -2.66 9.50
CA GLU A 33 -19.37 -1.76 8.50
C GLU A 33 -17.92 -1.40 8.87
N LYS A 34 -17.67 -1.13 10.16
CA LYS A 34 -16.31 -0.90 10.68
C LYS A 34 -15.38 -2.07 10.37
N SER A 35 -15.87 -3.31 10.50
CA SER A 35 -15.12 -4.52 10.16
C SER A 35 -14.75 -4.59 8.66
N LYS A 36 -15.67 -4.23 7.77
CA LYS A 36 -15.41 -4.15 6.31
C LYS A 36 -14.35 -3.10 5.98
N TYR A 37 -14.43 -1.92 6.60
CA TYR A 37 -13.43 -0.86 6.43
C TYR A 37 -12.05 -1.26 6.96
N LEU A 38 -11.98 -1.95 8.10
CA LEU A 38 -10.74 -2.52 8.64
C LEU A 38 -10.11 -3.55 7.70
N LEU A 39 -10.91 -4.43 7.11
CA LEU A 39 -10.46 -5.40 6.10
C LEU A 39 -9.91 -4.71 4.84
N ALA A 40 -10.59 -3.67 4.37
CA ALA A 40 -10.13 -2.87 3.23
C ALA A 40 -8.78 -2.19 3.53
N LEU A 41 -8.65 -1.57 4.71
CA LEU A 41 -7.39 -0.95 5.17
C LEU A 41 -6.25 -1.97 5.22
N LYS A 42 -6.49 -3.17 5.77
CA LYS A 42 -5.49 -4.24 5.88
C LYS A 42 -5.01 -4.71 4.50
N THR A 43 -5.93 -4.82 3.54
CA THR A 43 -5.61 -5.17 2.15
C THR A 43 -4.75 -4.11 1.47
N ILE A 44 -5.11 -2.82 1.63
CA ILE A 44 -4.34 -1.71 1.06
C ILE A 44 -2.93 -1.66 1.66
N ASP A 45 -2.79 -1.86 2.96
CA ASP A 45 -1.50 -1.87 3.65
C ASP A 45 -0.60 -2.99 3.13
N ARG A 46 -1.17 -4.19 2.93
CA ARG A 46 -0.46 -5.33 2.33
C ARG A 46 0.03 -5.03 0.92
N ILE A 47 -0.82 -4.43 0.08
CA ILE A 47 -0.44 -4.06 -1.30
C ILE A 47 0.69 -3.03 -1.29
N ILE A 48 0.66 -2.04 -0.38
CA ILE A 48 1.73 -1.06 -0.25
C ILE A 48 3.05 -1.75 0.11
N LYS A 49 3.03 -2.63 1.12
CA LYS A 49 4.21 -3.39 1.55
C LYS A 49 4.79 -4.26 0.43
N GLU A 50 3.94 -5.04 -0.27
CA GLU A 50 4.37 -5.86 -1.41
C GLU A 50 4.97 -5.02 -2.54
N LYS A 51 4.43 -3.82 -2.80
CA LYS A 51 4.97 -2.89 -3.82
C LYS A 51 6.32 -2.31 -3.42
N GLU A 52 6.53 -2.02 -2.13
CA GLU A 52 7.82 -1.56 -1.60
C GLU A 52 8.87 -2.67 -1.70
N GLU A 53 8.55 -3.90 -1.27
CA GLU A 53 9.44 -5.07 -1.34
C GLU A 53 9.82 -5.44 -2.79
N LEU A 54 8.87 -5.41 -3.73
CA LEU A 54 9.15 -5.62 -5.15
C LEU A 54 10.09 -4.55 -5.73
N GLY A 55 10.03 -3.32 -5.22
CA GLY A 55 10.95 -2.25 -5.59
C GLY A 55 12.39 -2.50 -5.11
N GLU A 56 12.56 -3.18 -3.98
CA GLU A 56 13.87 -3.52 -3.40
C GLU A 56 14.48 -4.78 -4.02
N ARG A 57 13.68 -5.83 -4.26
CA ARG A 57 14.15 -7.08 -4.89
C ARG A 57 14.78 -6.86 -6.27
N GLY A 58 14.24 -5.92 -7.05
CA GLY A 58 14.81 -5.52 -8.35
C GLY A 58 16.18 -4.85 -8.26
N LYS A 59 16.53 -4.22 -7.13
CA LYS A 59 17.86 -3.62 -6.92
C LYS A 59 18.90 -4.67 -6.53
N HIS A 60 18.52 -5.65 -5.70
CA HIS A 60 19.42 -6.73 -5.29
C HIS A 60 19.93 -7.52 -6.50
N ASN A 61 19.07 -7.94 -7.43
CA ASN A 61 19.53 -8.67 -8.63
C ASN A 61 20.50 -7.86 -9.52
N LYS A 62 20.35 -6.53 -9.57
CA LYS A 62 21.24 -5.66 -10.36
C LYS A 62 22.62 -5.50 -9.73
N ALA A 63 22.73 -5.64 -8.40
CA ALA A 63 24.00 -5.59 -7.68
C ALA A 63 24.80 -6.88 -7.84
N ILE A 64 24.14 -8.04 -7.88
CA ILE A 64 24.81 -9.34 -8.07
C ILE A 64 25.42 -9.42 -9.48
N PHE A 65 24.69 -8.95 -10.50
CA PHE A 65 25.15 -9.01 -11.90
C PHE A 65 26.32 -8.05 -12.21
N ARG A 66 26.53 -7.00 -11.40
CA ARG A 66 27.59 -5.99 -11.60
C ARG A 66 28.93 -6.37 -10.97
N ARG A 67 28.97 -7.42 -10.14
CA ARG A 67 30.17 -7.83 -9.38
C ARG A 67 30.95 -8.98 -10.05
N SER A 68 30.51 -9.42 -11.23
CA SER A 68 31.08 -10.56 -11.98
C SER A 68 31.81 -10.15 -13.27
N TYR A 69 32.20 -8.88 -13.41
CA TYR A 69 33.08 -8.40 -14.49
C TYR A 69 34.36 -7.82 -13.91
#